data_AF-A0A645A472-F1
#
_entry.id   AF-A0A645A472-F1
#
_cell.length_a   1.000
_cell.length_b   1.000
_cell.length_c   1.000
_cell.angle_alpha   90.00
_cell.angle_beta   90.00
_cell.angle_gamma   90.00
#
_symmetry.space_group_name_H-M   'P 1'
#
loop_
_entity.id
_entity.type
_entity.pdbx_description
1 polymer ?
#
loop_
_entity_poly.entity_id
_entity_poly.type
_entity_poly.pdbx_seq_one_letter_code
_entity_poly.pdbx_strand_id
1 'polypeptide(L)'
;MELWKLGVLSKTKHNEVAPSQHELAPIFTVTNVATDHNQITMDLMKTIADKHGLVCLLHEKPFAGVNGSGKHNNWSLSTNKGKNLLEPGKKPYENKTFLLFLSAIIKAVDEYQDLLRLSVASAGNDHRLGGNEAPPAIISMFIGSDLKKILRCIENDSPYSEEALNRMDIDVDVLPSFMKDTTDRNRTSPFAFTGNKFEFRMLGSTCNIACPNTILNTIVANSLYEYTNILEKSTNIDDTIFEIIKDTMKKHSRIIFNGNNYAEEWVIEAERRGLSNFKTAVDVLPHYVDEQNIKLFEKFNIYTKEELQSRCDILLEQYSKTLNIEALTMIDMAKKDIIPSVCAYSKSLTDTALNKKSLSSDIDCSLEISLVKKLSSLNACLDIKIEKLNTSLLESKNYPNPKENAEFYKDNIKVQMQELRAIADELETIVSKKFWPFPTYADLLFSI
;
A
#
# COMPACT_ATOMS: atom_id res chain seq x y z
N MET A 1 -22.80 -1.47 16.16
CA MET A 1 -24.22 -1.87 16.15
C MET A 1 -24.81 -1.79 14.75
N GLU A 2 -24.62 -0.70 14.00
CA GLU A 2 -25.16 -0.57 12.63
C GLU A 2 -24.68 -1.66 11.66
N LEU A 3 -23.39 -2.01 11.67
CA LEU A 3 -22.87 -3.10 10.83
C LEU A 3 -23.55 -4.45 11.08
N TRP A 4 -23.83 -4.76 12.35
CA TRP A 4 -24.48 -6.02 12.72
C TRP A 4 -25.92 -6.08 12.21
N LYS A 5 -26.62 -4.94 12.17
CA LYS A 5 -27.97 -4.85 11.58
C LYS A 5 -27.98 -5.20 10.09
N LEU A 6 -26.85 -4.99 9.40
CA LEU A 6 -26.66 -5.31 7.99
C LEU A 6 -25.97 -6.67 7.76
N GLY A 7 -25.83 -7.50 8.79
CA GLY A 7 -25.19 -8.82 8.67
C GLY A 7 -23.66 -8.81 8.65
N VAL A 8 -23.03 -7.63 8.82
CA VAL A 8 -21.56 -7.52 8.90
C VAL A 8 -21.11 -7.74 10.35
N LEU A 9 -20.57 -8.91 10.63
CA LEU A 9 -20.09 -9.30 11.96
C LEU A 9 -18.74 -8.63 12.29
N SER A 10 -18.77 -7.37 12.72
CA SER A 10 -17.57 -6.68 13.21
C SER A 10 -17.03 -7.34 14.48
N LYS A 11 -15.74 -7.70 14.53
CA LYS A 11 -15.13 -8.43 15.65
C LYS A 11 -14.18 -7.56 16.46
N THR A 12 -13.17 -6.98 15.82
CA THR A 12 -12.12 -6.21 16.49
C THR A 12 -12.22 -4.74 16.09
N LYS A 13 -11.98 -3.87 17.07
CA LYS A 13 -11.71 -2.45 16.84
C LYS A 13 -10.59 -2.00 17.77
N HIS A 14 -9.68 -1.18 17.29
CA HIS A 14 -8.67 -0.53 18.11
C HIS A 14 -8.20 0.76 17.47
N ASN A 15 -7.50 1.57 18.25
CA ASN A 15 -6.73 2.69 17.73
C ASN A 15 -5.49 2.16 17.03
N GLU A 16 -5.07 2.87 16.01
CA GLU A 16 -3.84 2.60 15.27
C GLU A 16 -2.70 3.50 15.74
N VAL A 17 -1.53 3.33 15.12
CA VAL A 17 -0.29 4.01 15.52
C VAL A 17 -0.37 5.54 15.33
N ALA A 18 -0.99 6.03 14.25
CA ALA A 18 -1.15 7.48 14.06
C ALA A 18 -2.31 8.04 14.91
N PRO A 19 -2.21 9.30 15.38
CA PRO A 19 -3.32 9.96 16.06
C PRO A 19 -4.59 9.95 15.20
N SER A 20 -5.74 9.71 15.85
CA SER A 20 -7.05 9.68 15.18
C SER A 20 -7.18 8.64 14.05
N GLN A 21 -6.28 7.65 14.04
CA GLN A 21 -6.35 6.48 13.16
C GLN A 21 -6.97 5.30 13.92
N HIS A 22 -7.87 4.58 13.26
CA HIS A 22 -8.58 3.46 13.86
C HIS A 22 -8.68 2.29 12.89
N GLU A 23 -8.66 1.07 13.43
CA GLU A 23 -8.92 -0.17 12.69
C GLU A 23 -10.24 -0.79 13.12
N LEU A 24 -10.93 -1.41 12.16
CA LEU A 24 -12.06 -2.28 12.37
C LEU A 24 -11.91 -3.51 11.48
N ALA A 25 -11.97 -4.72 12.05
CA ALA A 25 -11.96 -5.96 11.27
C ALA A 25 -13.22 -6.81 11.55
N PRO A 26 -13.97 -7.19 10.49
CA PRO A 26 -15.05 -8.17 10.60
C PRO A 26 -14.51 -9.61 10.66
N ILE A 27 -15.36 -10.53 11.10
CA ILE A 27 -15.12 -11.97 10.93
C ILE A 27 -15.06 -12.27 9.44
N PHE A 28 -14.07 -13.07 9.02
CA PHE A 28 -13.94 -13.50 7.63
C PHE A 28 -15.19 -14.26 7.17
N THR A 29 -15.47 -14.21 5.87
CA THR A 29 -16.56 -14.93 5.22
C THR A 29 -16.14 -15.26 3.79
N VAL A 30 -17.01 -15.92 3.02
CA VAL A 30 -16.76 -16.19 1.59
C VAL A 30 -16.44 -14.90 0.83
N THR A 31 -15.45 -14.96 -0.06
CA THR A 31 -14.82 -13.78 -0.68
C THR A 31 -15.79 -12.78 -1.29
N ASN A 32 -16.85 -13.27 -1.96
CA ASN A 32 -17.87 -12.40 -2.56
C ASN A 32 -18.62 -11.58 -1.49
N VAL A 33 -19.13 -12.26 -0.46
CA VAL A 33 -19.85 -11.61 0.65
C VAL A 33 -18.91 -10.67 1.44
N ALA A 34 -17.64 -11.05 1.60
CA ALA A 34 -16.64 -10.20 2.26
C ALA A 34 -16.40 -8.89 1.49
N THR A 35 -16.44 -8.95 0.16
CA THR A 35 -16.33 -7.77 -0.72
C THR A 35 -17.50 -6.82 -0.52
N ASP A 36 -18.73 -7.35 -0.55
CA ASP A 36 -19.94 -6.55 -0.35
C ASP A 36 -19.96 -5.94 1.06
N HIS A 37 -19.64 -6.74 2.07
CA HIS A 37 -19.53 -6.29 3.46
C HIS A 37 -18.47 -5.20 3.61
N ASN A 38 -17.35 -5.25 2.88
CA ASN A 38 -16.34 -4.20 2.91
C ASN A 38 -16.87 -2.87 2.36
N GLN A 39 -17.60 -2.90 1.24
CA GLN A 39 -18.19 -1.69 0.65
C GLN A 39 -19.22 -1.05 1.58
N ILE A 40 -20.13 -1.87 2.15
CA ILE A 40 -21.10 -1.43 3.15
C ILE A 40 -20.40 -0.83 4.37
N THR A 41 -19.29 -1.42 4.81
CA THR A 41 -18.52 -0.92 5.94
C THR A 41 -17.94 0.46 5.65
N MET A 42 -17.32 0.67 4.49
CA MET A 42 -16.75 1.97 4.12
C MET A 42 -17.82 3.07 4.01
N ASP A 43 -18.99 2.74 3.43
CA ASP A 43 -20.11 3.67 3.32
C ASP A 43 -20.69 4.06 4.69
N LEU A 44 -20.91 3.07 5.56
CA LEU A 44 -21.36 3.33 6.92
C LEU A 44 -20.36 4.12 7.74
N MET A 45 -19.05 3.87 7.59
CA MET A 45 -18.02 4.63 8.30
C MET A 45 -18.12 6.13 8.00
N LYS A 46 -18.28 6.49 6.72
CA LYS A 46 -18.47 7.89 6.30
C LYS A 46 -19.79 8.46 6.81
N THR A 47 -20.89 7.77 6.53
CA THR A 47 -22.24 8.24 6.90
C THR A 47 -22.42 8.40 8.41
N ILE A 48 -21.83 7.52 9.20
CA ILE A 48 -21.90 7.61 10.67
C ILE A 48 -20.97 8.72 11.18
N ALA A 49 -19.76 8.87 10.64
CA ALA A 49 -18.88 9.97 11.01
C ALA A 49 -19.58 11.32 10.80
N ASP A 50 -20.21 11.54 9.64
CA ASP A 50 -20.93 12.77 9.33
C ASP A 50 -22.07 13.05 10.32
N LYS A 51 -22.82 12.01 10.74
CA LYS A 51 -23.88 12.13 11.78
C LYS A 51 -23.34 12.52 13.15
N HIS A 52 -22.06 12.26 13.41
CA HIS A 52 -21.38 12.66 14.64
C HIS A 52 -20.61 13.98 14.49
N GLY A 53 -20.78 14.71 13.38
CA GLY A 53 -20.04 15.95 13.12
C GLY A 53 -18.56 15.74 12.85
N LEU A 54 -18.18 14.53 12.42
CA LEU A 54 -16.81 14.12 12.08
C LEU A 54 -16.72 13.83 10.57
N VAL A 55 -15.49 13.74 10.06
CA VAL A 55 -15.24 13.31 8.68
C VAL A 55 -14.37 12.05 8.70
N CYS A 56 -14.83 10.98 8.06
CA CYS A 56 -14.05 9.74 7.93
C CYS A 56 -13.13 9.80 6.71
N LEU A 57 -11.83 9.95 6.94
CA LEU A 57 -10.82 9.94 5.88
C LEU A 57 -10.39 8.51 5.57
N LEU A 58 -10.81 8.00 4.40
CA LEU A 58 -10.37 6.69 3.91
C LEU A 58 -9.14 6.76 3.00
N HIS A 59 -8.61 7.96 2.71
CA HIS A 59 -7.41 8.11 1.89
C HIS A 59 -6.22 7.35 2.49
N GLU A 60 -5.38 6.76 1.65
CA GLU A 60 -4.24 5.93 2.07
C GLU A 60 -3.16 6.70 2.83
N LYS A 61 -3.05 8.00 2.54
CA LYS A 61 -2.07 8.89 3.16
C LYS A 61 -2.69 10.27 3.41
N PRO A 62 -3.58 10.43 4.40
CA PRO A 62 -4.30 11.68 4.60
C PRO A 62 -3.36 12.80 5.08
N PHE A 63 -2.34 12.46 5.89
CA PHE A 63 -1.35 13.40 6.40
C PHE A 63 0.07 12.93 6.08
N ALA A 64 0.95 13.86 5.69
CA ALA A 64 2.35 13.57 5.43
C ALA A 64 3.12 13.33 6.74
N GLY A 65 4.18 12.53 6.72
CA GLY A 65 5.06 12.32 7.88
C GLY A 65 4.51 11.43 9.00
N VAL A 66 3.26 10.96 8.94
CA VAL A 66 2.66 9.99 9.89
C VAL A 66 2.27 8.69 9.19
N ASN A 67 1.90 7.63 9.91
CA ASN A 67 1.48 6.34 9.32
C ASN A 67 0.34 6.52 8.29
N GLY A 68 0.35 5.68 7.26
CA GLY A 68 -0.74 5.63 6.27
C GLY A 68 -1.81 4.61 6.65
N SER A 69 -2.93 4.63 5.93
CA SER A 69 -4.05 3.72 6.13
C SER A 69 -4.05 2.61 5.08
N GLY A 70 -4.04 1.36 5.54
CA GLY A 70 -4.08 0.16 4.68
C GLY A 70 -5.39 -0.62 4.84
N LYS A 71 -5.55 -1.65 4.02
CA LYS A 71 -6.68 -2.60 4.12
C LYS A 71 -6.19 -4.04 3.92
N HIS A 72 -5.72 -4.68 4.98
CA HIS A 72 -5.13 -6.01 4.84
C HIS A 72 -6.16 -7.05 4.39
N ASN A 73 -5.87 -7.75 3.29
CA ASN A 73 -6.69 -8.85 2.81
C ASN A 73 -6.17 -10.18 3.37
N ASN A 74 -6.84 -10.67 4.40
CA ASN A 74 -6.58 -11.99 4.97
C ASN A 74 -7.27 -13.05 4.10
N TRP A 75 -6.47 -13.79 3.33
CA TRP A 75 -6.91 -14.74 2.32
C TRP A 75 -6.59 -16.18 2.73
N SER A 76 -7.57 -17.08 2.57
CA SER A 76 -7.42 -18.50 2.86
C SER A 76 -8.33 -19.33 1.96
N LEU A 77 -8.03 -20.63 1.84
CA LEU A 77 -8.81 -21.58 1.06
C LEU A 77 -9.33 -22.69 1.98
N SER A 78 -10.64 -22.90 1.98
CA SER A 78 -11.29 -23.97 2.74
C SER A 78 -12.17 -24.81 1.84
N THR A 79 -12.23 -26.11 2.11
CA THR A 79 -13.15 -27.01 1.40
C THR A 79 -14.59 -26.79 1.89
N ASN A 80 -15.57 -27.29 1.13
CA ASN A 80 -16.97 -27.31 1.53
C ASN A 80 -17.26 -28.07 2.84
N LYS A 81 -16.31 -28.90 3.30
CA LYS A 81 -16.37 -29.62 4.59
C LYS A 81 -15.69 -28.85 5.74
N GLY A 82 -15.26 -27.60 5.50
CA GLY A 82 -14.62 -26.76 6.51
C GLY A 82 -13.15 -27.05 6.77
N LYS A 83 -12.48 -27.87 5.94
CA LYS A 83 -11.04 -28.11 6.06
C LYS A 83 -10.27 -26.93 5.45
N ASN A 84 -9.54 -26.18 6.27
CA ASN A 84 -8.59 -25.17 5.81
C ASN A 84 -7.39 -25.85 5.15
N LEU A 85 -7.11 -25.50 3.89
CA LEU A 85 -6.02 -26.06 3.09
C LEU A 85 -4.66 -25.42 3.38
N LEU A 86 -4.68 -24.28 4.09
CA LEU A 86 -3.49 -23.55 4.52
C LEU A 86 -3.15 -23.82 6.00
N GLU A 87 -3.84 -24.75 6.65
CA GLU A 87 -3.53 -25.17 8.00
C GLU A 87 -2.37 -26.20 7.99
N PRO A 88 -1.20 -25.87 8.55
CA PRO A 88 -0.03 -26.74 8.49
C PRO A 88 -0.19 -27.99 9.38
N GLY A 89 -0.92 -27.88 10.48
CA GLY A 89 -1.09 -28.94 11.47
C GLY A 89 0.15 -29.15 12.35
N LYS A 90 0.15 -30.21 13.18
CA LYS A 90 1.22 -30.49 14.16
C LYS A 90 2.55 -30.88 13.51
N LYS A 91 2.50 -31.56 12.36
CA LYS A 91 3.65 -32.03 11.61
C LYS A 91 3.58 -31.51 10.16
N PRO A 92 3.98 -30.25 9.92
CA PRO A 92 3.78 -29.61 8.62
C PRO A 92 4.52 -30.33 7.48
N TYR A 93 5.66 -30.97 7.78
CA TYR A 93 6.46 -31.73 6.80
C TYR A 93 5.74 -33.00 6.29
N GLU A 94 4.80 -33.57 7.05
CA GLU A 94 4.00 -34.74 6.64
C GLU A 94 2.71 -34.32 5.91
N ASN A 95 2.31 -33.05 6.01
CA ASN A 95 1.06 -32.55 5.46
C ASN A 95 1.21 -32.19 3.98
N LYS A 96 1.23 -33.22 3.13
CA LYS A 96 1.38 -33.12 1.67
C LYS A 96 0.37 -32.16 1.03
N THR A 97 -0.89 -32.18 1.50
CA THR A 97 -1.92 -31.25 1.01
C THR A 97 -1.50 -29.81 1.27
N PHE A 98 -1.18 -29.46 2.52
CA PHE A 98 -0.73 -28.10 2.87
C PHE A 98 0.49 -27.69 2.03
N LEU A 99 1.50 -28.54 1.93
CA LEU A 99 2.73 -28.24 1.21
C LEU A 99 2.49 -28.02 -0.30
N LEU A 100 1.61 -28.81 -0.92
CA LEU A 100 1.23 -28.65 -2.32
C LEU A 100 0.49 -27.33 -2.57
N PHE A 101 -0.45 -26.96 -1.70
CA PHE A 101 -1.15 -25.67 -1.82
C PHE A 101 -0.21 -24.49 -1.53
N LEU A 102 0.69 -24.62 -0.55
CA LEU A 102 1.71 -23.62 -0.27
C LEU A 102 2.65 -23.42 -1.46
N SER A 103 3.11 -24.49 -2.10
CA SER A 103 3.97 -24.41 -3.28
C SER A 103 3.24 -23.77 -4.47
N ALA A 104 1.95 -24.09 -4.66
CA ALA A 104 1.13 -23.47 -5.71
C ALA A 104 1.04 -21.95 -5.51
N ILE A 105 0.86 -21.49 -4.27
CA ILE A 105 0.80 -20.06 -3.96
C ILE A 105 2.16 -19.38 -4.17
N ILE A 106 3.26 -20.04 -3.76
CA ILE A 106 4.62 -19.52 -3.99
C ILE A 106 4.88 -19.32 -5.48
N LYS A 107 4.53 -20.32 -6.30
CA LYS A 107 4.61 -20.23 -7.76
C LYS A 107 3.77 -19.07 -8.30
N ALA A 108 2.49 -19.00 -7.91
CA ALA A 108 1.57 -17.98 -8.40
C ALA A 108 2.06 -16.55 -8.10
N VAL A 109 2.55 -16.32 -6.88
CA VAL A 109 3.05 -14.99 -6.47
C VAL A 109 4.36 -14.64 -7.18
N ASP A 110 5.25 -15.61 -7.43
CA ASP A 110 6.50 -15.38 -8.16
C ASP A 110 6.29 -15.11 -9.65
N GLU A 111 5.38 -15.83 -10.30
CA GLU A 111 5.12 -15.71 -11.74
C GLU A 111 4.32 -14.45 -12.10
N TYR A 112 3.47 -13.96 -11.19
CA TYR A 112 2.51 -12.88 -11.45
C TYR A 112 2.65 -11.71 -10.44
N GLN A 113 3.90 -11.32 -10.17
CA GLN A 113 4.24 -10.21 -9.25
C GLN A 113 3.63 -8.89 -9.72
N ASP A 114 3.67 -8.64 -11.02
CA ASP A 114 3.05 -7.52 -11.71
C ASP A 114 1.54 -7.45 -11.46
N LEU A 115 0.81 -8.56 -11.64
CA LEU A 115 -0.63 -8.64 -11.40
C LEU A 115 -1.01 -8.34 -9.95
N LEU A 116 -0.21 -8.83 -8.99
CA LEU A 116 -0.44 -8.51 -7.57
C LEU A 116 -0.17 -7.03 -7.29
N ARG A 117 0.93 -6.47 -7.81
CA ARG A 117 1.27 -5.05 -7.63
C ARG A 117 0.27 -4.11 -8.30
N LEU A 118 -0.25 -4.46 -9.48
CA LEU A 118 -1.26 -3.66 -10.19
C LEU A 118 -2.63 -3.71 -9.53
N SER A 119 -2.95 -4.81 -8.83
CA SER A 119 -4.28 -4.98 -8.20
C SER A 119 -4.56 -3.94 -7.11
N VAL A 120 -3.51 -3.30 -6.61
CA VAL A 120 -3.51 -2.30 -5.54
C VAL A 120 -2.94 -0.95 -6.00
N ALA A 121 -2.73 -0.76 -7.30
CA ALA A 121 -2.17 0.45 -7.88
C ALA A 121 -3.19 1.59 -7.91
N SER A 122 -2.85 2.73 -7.29
CA SER A 122 -3.62 3.97 -7.36
C SER A 122 -2.74 5.17 -7.00
N ALA A 123 -3.16 6.38 -7.39
CA ALA A 123 -2.45 7.61 -7.02
C ALA A 123 -2.31 7.75 -5.48
N GLY A 124 -3.39 7.49 -4.74
CA GLY A 124 -3.38 7.55 -3.27
C GLY A 124 -2.44 6.52 -2.64
N ASN A 125 -2.46 5.26 -3.11
CA ASN A 125 -1.62 4.21 -2.54
C ASN A 125 -0.13 4.38 -2.86
N ASP A 126 0.22 5.07 -3.95
CA ASP A 126 1.61 5.45 -4.26
C ASP A 126 2.20 6.42 -3.22
N HIS A 127 1.38 7.17 -2.47
CA HIS A 127 1.84 7.97 -1.33
C HIS A 127 2.10 7.14 -0.06
N ARG A 128 1.58 5.90 -0.03
CA ARG A 128 1.62 5.03 1.16
C ARG A 128 2.72 3.99 1.10
N LEU A 129 2.86 3.28 -0.03
CA LEU A 129 3.78 2.14 -0.14
C LEU A 129 5.24 2.56 0.06
N GLY A 130 6.02 1.70 0.72
CA GLY A 130 7.47 1.91 0.94
C GLY A 130 7.84 2.76 2.15
N GLY A 131 6.93 3.03 3.09
CA GLY A 131 7.25 3.71 4.34
C GLY A 131 6.18 3.56 5.43
N ASN A 132 6.56 3.83 6.69
CA ASN A 132 5.67 3.87 7.87
C ASN A 132 4.68 2.70 7.95
N GLU A 133 5.20 1.47 8.10
CA GLU A 133 4.45 0.20 8.19
C GLU A 133 3.72 -0.26 6.91
N ALA A 134 3.78 0.49 5.81
CA ALA A 134 3.33 0.01 4.51
C ALA A 134 4.44 -0.76 3.78
N PRO A 135 4.18 -1.94 3.19
CA PRO A 135 5.20 -2.69 2.45
C PRO A 135 5.73 -1.91 1.24
N PRO A 136 6.97 -2.18 0.78
CA PRO A 136 7.49 -1.60 -0.46
C PRO A 136 6.76 -2.17 -1.70
N ALA A 137 7.02 -1.59 -2.86
CA ALA A 137 6.45 -2.01 -4.14
C ALA A 137 6.98 -3.37 -4.67
N ILE A 138 8.02 -3.91 -4.03
CA ILE A 138 8.61 -5.21 -4.37
C ILE A 138 7.76 -6.31 -3.76
N ILE A 139 7.14 -7.15 -4.57
CA ILE A 139 6.38 -8.31 -4.10
C ILE A 139 7.36 -9.34 -3.50
N SER A 140 7.08 -9.78 -2.28
CA SER A 140 7.82 -10.84 -1.61
C SER A 140 6.92 -11.60 -0.64
N MET A 141 7.26 -12.86 -0.40
CA MET A 141 6.52 -13.73 0.50
C MET A 141 7.28 -13.96 1.80
N PHE A 142 6.61 -13.68 2.92
CA PHE A 142 7.05 -14.12 4.24
C PHE A 142 6.35 -15.43 4.59
N ILE A 143 7.12 -16.50 4.86
CA ILE A 143 6.57 -17.80 5.28
C ILE A 143 7.09 -18.27 6.64
N GLY A 144 8.01 -17.52 7.25
CA GLY A 144 8.68 -17.91 8.49
C GLY A 144 9.88 -18.84 8.27
N SER A 145 10.75 -18.93 9.29
CA SER A 145 12.00 -19.72 9.22
C SER A 145 11.74 -21.21 9.10
N ASP A 146 10.74 -21.72 9.81
CA ASP A 146 10.53 -23.16 9.99
C ASP A 146 9.96 -23.78 8.71
N LEU A 147 8.95 -23.15 8.10
CA LEU A 147 8.44 -23.54 6.80
C LEU A 147 9.50 -23.40 5.71
N LYS A 148 10.32 -22.34 5.75
CA LYS A 148 11.43 -22.18 4.80
C LYS A 148 12.45 -23.32 4.91
N LYS A 149 12.77 -23.78 6.14
CA LYS A 149 13.65 -24.94 6.35
C LYS A 149 13.02 -26.23 5.78
N ILE A 150 11.73 -26.48 6.05
CA ILE A 150 10.99 -27.63 5.53
C ILE A 150 11.05 -27.66 4.00
N LEU A 151 10.73 -26.54 3.34
CA LEU A 151 10.75 -26.46 1.87
C LEU A 151 12.16 -26.66 1.29
N ARG A 152 13.20 -26.17 1.98
CA ARG A 152 14.59 -26.42 1.59
C ARG A 152 15.04 -27.87 1.76
N CYS A 153 14.52 -28.58 2.76
CA CYS A 153 14.79 -30.02 2.91
C CYS A 153 14.21 -30.78 1.72
N ILE A 154 12.98 -30.45 1.30
CA ILE A 154 12.32 -31.05 0.13
C ILE A 154 13.09 -30.71 -1.17
N GLU A 155 13.54 -29.47 -1.32
CA GLU A 155 14.32 -29.02 -2.48
C GLU A 155 15.63 -29.82 -2.67
N ASN A 156 16.29 -30.17 -1.56
CA ASN A 156 17.61 -30.81 -1.51
C ASN A 156 17.60 -32.32 -1.22
N ASP A 157 16.43 -32.97 -1.23
CA ASP A 157 16.26 -34.39 -0.85
C ASP A 157 16.88 -34.75 0.52
N SER A 158 16.88 -33.80 1.45
CA SER A 158 17.51 -33.96 2.75
C SER A 158 16.50 -34.41 3.82
N PRO A 159 16.87 -35.33 4.73
CA PRO A 159 15.97 -35.76 5.79
C PRO A 159 15.61 -34.58 6.70
N TYR A 160 14.32 -34.41 6.98
CA TYR A 160 13.85 -33.49 8.00
C TYR A 160 14.00 -34.15 9.37
N SER A 161 14.78 -33.57 10.28
CA SER A 161 14.81 -33.98 11.69
C SER A 161 14.37 -32.84 12.59
N GLU A 162 13.47 -33.12 13.54
CA GLU A 162 13.08 -32.17 14.59
C GLU A 162 14.31 -31.74 15.44
N GLU A 163 15.31 -32.63 15.56
CA GLU A 163 16.60 -32.35 16.22
C GLU A 163 17.45 -31.29 15.50
N ALA A 164 17.29 -31.11 14.18
CA ALA A 164 17.96 -30.04 13.43
C ALA A 164 17.34 -28.65 13.63
N LEU A 165 16.10 -28.58 14.16
CA LEU A 165 15.45 -27.33 14.58
C LEU A 165 15.87 -26.92 16.01
N ASN A 166 16.06 -27.89 16.91
CA ASN A 166 16.42 -27.63 18.31
C ASN A 166 17.89 -27.25 18.55
N ARG A 167 18.80 -27.46 17.58
CA ARG A 167 20.19 -26.93 17.66
C ARG A 167 20.28 -25.46 17.21
N MET A 168 19.42 -24.62 17.74
CA MET A 168 19.53 -23.16 17.70
C MET A 168 18.63 -22.58 18.78
N ASP A 169 18.84 -22.98 20.04
CA ASP A 169 18.48 -22.14 21.18
C ASP A 169 19.42 -22.47 22.34
N ILE A 170 19.79 -21.40 23.03
CA ILE A 170 20.85 -21.31 24.03
C ILE A 170 20.51 -22.15 25.27
N ASP A 171 21.56 -22.77 25.78
CA ASP A 171 21.72 -23.50 27.04
C ASP A 171 21.18 -22.70 28.26
N VAL A 172 19.90 -22.86 28.63
CA VAL A 172 19.40 -22.57 29.98
C VAL A 172 18.21 -23.47 30.31
N ASP A 173 18.36 -24.25 31.38
CA ASP A 173 17.37 -25.12 31.98
C ASP A 173 16.11 -24.37 32.49
N VAL A 174 14.95 -24.96 32.18
CA VAL A 174 13.62 -24.81 32.81
C VAL A 174 12.96 -23.42 32.75
N LEU A 175 12.14 -23.21 31.71
CA LEU A 175 10.98 -22.29 31.70
C LEU A 175 9.81 -22.97 30.97
N PRO A 176 8.54 -22.71 31.35
CA PRO A 176 7.38 -23.26 30.66
C PRO A 176 7.45 -22.85 29.18
N SER A 177 7.12 -23.77 28.28
CA SER A 177 7.10 -23.52 26.84
C SER A 177 6.04 -22.47 26.49
N PHE A 178 6.39 -21.20 26.61
CA PHE A 178 5.86 -20.22 25.68
C PHE A 178 6.34 -20.70 24.32
N MET A 179 5.45 -21.26 23.49
CA MET A 179 5.72 -21.30 22.06
C MET A 179 6.00 -19.86 21.68
N LYS A 180 7.29 -19.53 21.51
CA LYS A 180 7.72 -18.28 20.91
C LYS A 180 6.90 -18.22 19.63
N ASP A 181 6.07 -17.19 19.49
CA ASP A 181 5.31 -16.99 18.26
C ASP A 181 6.37 -16.76 17.17
N THR A 182 6.83 -17.85 16.53
CA THR A 182 7.86 -17.81 15.48
C THR A 182 7.31 -17.20 14.20
N THR A 183 6.02 -16.84 14.19
CA THR A 183 5.49 -15.76 13.37
C THR A 183 6.01 -14.43 13.91
N ASP A 184 7.32 -14.22 13.84
CA ASP A 184 7.88 -12.87 13.86
C ASP A 184 7.12 -12.11 12.77
N ARG A 185 6.15 -11.29 13.19
CA ARG A 185 5.23 -10.60 12.30
C ARG A 185 6.06 -9.53 11.64
N ASN A 186 6.79 -9.92 10.61
CA ASN A 186 7.50 -9.03 9.75
C ASN A 186 6.45 -8.20 9.00
N ARG A 187 5.98 -7.13 9.64
CA ARG A 187 4.91 -6.23 9.18
C ARG A 187 5.23 -5.61 7.82
N THR A 188 6.51 -5.61 7.45
CA THR A 188 7.04 -5.02 6.21
C THR A 188 6.82 -5.89 4.97
N SER A 189 6.48 -7.18 5.13
CA SER A 189 6.26 -8.08 3.99
C SER A 189 4.93 -7.78 3.28
N PRO A 190 4.92 -7.71 1.94
CA PRO A 190 3.71 -7.57 1.14
C PRO A 190 2.70 -8.71 1.35
N PHE A 191 3.17 -9.96 1.34
CA PHE A 191 2.32 -11.16 1.37
C PHE A 191 2.84 -12.14 2.43
N ALA A 192 2.20 -12.17 3.59
CA ALA A 192 2.73 -12.87 4.76
C ALA A 192 1.85 -14.05 5.17
N PHE A 193 2.45 -15.23 5.33
CA PHE A 193 1.79 -16.36 5.96
C PHE A 193 1.67 -16.13 7.46
N THR A 194 0.44 -16.15 7.99
CA THR A 194 0.14 -15.85 9.40
C THR A 194 -0.48 -17.06 10.09
N GLY A 195 0.17 -18.21 9.94
CA GLY A 195 -0.16 -19.47 10.62
C GLY A 195 -1.10 -20.38 9.83
N ASN A 196 -2.20 -19.85 9.30
CA ASN A 196 -3.18 -20.65 8.55
C ASN A 196 -3.89 -19.91 7.40
N LYS A 197 -3.32 -18.78 6.99
CA LYS A 197 -3.81 -17.88 5.96
C LYS A 197 -2.68 -16.98 5.48
N PHE A 198 -2.84 -16.35 4.33
CA PHE A 198 -1.96 -15.28 3.89
C PHE A 198 -2.60 -13.92 4.16
N GLU A 199 -1.78 -12.95 4.53
CA GLU A 199 -2.18 -11.56 4.70
C GLU A 199 -1.53 -10.73 3.60
N PHE A 200 -2.34 -10.17 2.70
CA PHE A 200 -1.89 -9.26 1.66
C PHE A 200 -2.02 -7.81 2.15
N ARG A 201 -0.89 -7.14 2.37
CA ARG A 201 -0.80 -5.85 3.07
C ARG A 201 -0.67 -4.63 2.17
N MET A 202 -0.54 -4.83 0.87
CA MET A 202 -0.31 -3.73 -0.08
C MET A 202 -1.59 -2.95 -0.44
N LEU A 203 -2.76 -3.47 -0.13
CA LEU A 203 -4.03 -2.80 -0.42
C LEU A 203 -4.12 -1.46 0.33
N GLY A 204 -4.45 -0.41 -0.42
CA GLY A 204 -4.82 0.88 0.14
C GLY A 204 -6.18 0.84 0.85
N SER A 205 -6.40 1.74 1.80
CA SER A 205 -7.65 1.83 2.56
C SER A 205 -8.89 2.12 1.70
N THR A 206 -8.76 2.79 0.55
CA THR A 206 -9.89 3.00 -0.39
C THR A 206 -10.11 1.82 -1.35
N CYS A 207 -9.12 0.93 -1.48
CA CYS A 207 -9.11 -0.13 -2.48
C CYS A 207 -10.33 -1.06 -2.36
N ASN A 208 -11.01 -1.33 -3.48
CA ASN A 208 -12.02 -2.40 -3.53
C ASN A 208 -11.31 -3.77 -3.57
N ILE A 209 -11.55 -4.59 -2.55
CA ILE A 209 -10.91 -5.90 -2.39
C ILE A 209 -11.29 -6.91 -3.49
N ALA A 210 -12.31 -6.63 -4.31
CA ALA A 210 -12.71 -7.47 -5.44
C ALA A 210 -11.55 -7.71 -6.42
N CYS A 211 -10.87 -6.65 -6.87
CA CYS A 211 -9.82 -6.75 -7.89
C CYS A 211 -8.61 -7.56 -7.40
N PRO A 212 -8.02 -7.26 -6.21
CA PRO A 212 -6.99 -8.11 -5.61
C PRO A 212 -7.40 -9.57 -5.48
N ASN A 213 -8.63 -9.85 -5.05
CA ASN A 213 -9.08 -11.23 -4.87
C ASN A 213 -9.36 -11.94 -6.20
N THR A 214 -9.89 -11.27 -7.23
CA THR A 214 -10.03 -11.85 -8.58
C THR A 214 -8.67 -12.27 -9.11
N ILE A 215 -7.68 -11.40 -9.00
CA ILE A 215 -6.32 -11.66 -9.46
C ILE A 215 -5.69 -12.80 -8.64
N LEU A 216 -5.69 -12.69 -7.31
CA LEU A 216 -5.08 -13.68 -6.41
C LEU A 216 -5.70 -15.07 -6.61
N ASN A 217 -7.03 -15.16 -6.71
CA ASN A 217 -7.71 -16.42 -6.97
C ASN A 217 -7.36 -16.98 -8.35
N THR A 218 -7.26 -16.14 -9.38
CA THR A 218 -6.95 -16.59 -10.76
C THR A 218 -5.52 -17.12 -10.88
N ILE A 219 -4.53 -16.40 -10.32
CA ILE A 219 -3.12 -16.84 -10.39
C ILE A 219 -2.91 -18.15 -9.63
N VAL A 220 -3.54 -18.31 -8.46
CA VAL A 220 -3.46 -19.56 -7.69
C VAL A 220 -4.21 -20.69 -8.39
N ALA A 221 -5.37 -20.41 -8.99
CA ALA A 221 -6.09 -21.38 -9.81
C ALA A 221 -5.25 -21.87 -10.99
N ASN A 222 -4.46 -20.99 -11.62
CA ASN A 222 -3.54 -21.39 -12.69
C ASN A 222 -2.47 -22.36 -12.21
N SER A 223 -1.79 -22.06 -11.11
CA SER A 223 -0.77 -22.97 -10.56
C SER A 223 -1.37 -24.32 -10.16
N LEU A 224 -2.56 -24.34 -9.55
CA LEU A 224 -3.26 -25.58 -9.20
C LEU A 224 -3.72 -26.37 -10.43
N TYR A 225 -4.18 -25.69 -11.49
CA TYR A 225 -4.55 -26.34 -12.75
C TYR A 225 -3.36 -27.07 -13.38
N GLU A 226 -2.19 -26.43 -13.38
CA GLU A 226 -0.97 -27.04 -13.90
C GLU A 226 -0.53 -28.24 -13.06
N TYR A 227 -0.61 -28.15 -11.74
CA TYR A 227 -0.35 -29.28 -10.86
C TYR A 227 -1.32 -30.44 -11.10
N THR A 228 -2.61 -30.13 -11.30
CA THR A 228 -3.64 -31.13 -11.59
C THR A 228 -3.32 -31.91 -12.86
N ASN A 229 -2.90 -31.23 -13.94
CA ASN A 229 -2.51 -31.89 -15.19
C ASN A 229 -1.31 -32.85 -15.05
N ILE A 230 -0.42 -32.60 -14.08
CA ILE A 230 0.70 -33.49 -13.77
C ILE A 230 0.21 -34.68 -12.93
N LEU A 231 -0.59 -34.40 -11.90
CA LEU A 231 -1.09 -35.42 -10.97
C LEU A 231 -2.05 -36.41 -11.64
N GLU A 232 -2.89 -35.98 -12.58
CA GLU A 232 -3.80 -36.86 -13.33
C GLU A 232 -3.08 -37.90 -14.20
N LYS A 233 -1.82 -37.62 -14.58
CA LYS A 233 -0.97 -38.54 -15.36
C LYS A 233 -0.10 -39.42 -14.48
N SER A 234 -0.16 -39.24 -13.16
CA SER A 234 0.72 -39.91 -12.21
C SER A 234 0.26 -41.33 -11.90
N THR A 235 1.21 -42.25 -11.82
CA THR A 235 1.01 -43.59 -11.28
C THR A 235 1.25 -43.67 -9.77
N ASN A 236 2.07 -42.75 -9.21
CA ASN A 236 2.29 -42.59 -7.78
C ASN A 236 2.12 -41.11 -7.40
N ILE A 237 0.93 -40.79 -6.90
CA ILE A 237 0.52 -39.42 -6.53
C ILE A 237 1.46 -38.84 -5.47
N ASP A 238 1.87 -39.64 -4.50
CA ASP A 238 2.68 -39.17 -3.38
C ASP A 238 4.07 -38.70 -3.83
N ASP A 239 4.75 -39.52 -4.62
CA ASP A 239 6.07 -39.17 -5.18
C ASP A 239 5.95 -37.97 -6.12
N THR A 240 4.87 -37.92 -6.90
CA THR A 240 4.63 -36.81 -7.84
C THR A 240 4.39 -35.49 -7.12
N ILE A 241 3.70 -35.50 -5.97
CA ILE A 241 3.53 -34.30 -5.13
C ILE A 241 4.90 -33.79 -4.68
N PHE A 242 5.78 -34.67 -4.20
CA PHE A 242 7.12 -34.27 -3.78
C PHE A 242 7.94 -33.67 -4.93
N GLU A 243 7.89 -34.28 -6.12
CA GLU A 243 8.58 -33.75 -7.30
C GLU A 243 8.02 -32.39 -7.74
N ILE A 244 6.70 -32.19 -7.71
CA ILE A 244 6.07 -30.89 -8.00
C ILE A 244 6.56 -29.81 -7.02
N ILE A 245 6.55 -30.11 -5.72
CA ILE A 245 7.01 -29.16 -4.69
C ILE A 245 8.49 -28.83 -4.90
N LYS A 246 9.32 -29.85 -5.14
CA LYS A 246 10.75 -29.70 -5.36
C LYS A 246 11.07 -28.85 -6.60
N ASP A 247 10.44 -29.14 -7.74
CA ASP A 247 10.59 -28.35 -8.97
C ASP A 247 10.14 -26.90 -8.74
N THR A 248 9.03 -26.72 -8.03
CA THR A 248 8.51 -25.39 -7.68
C THR A 248 9.50 -24.62 -6.82
N MET A 249 10.08 -25.24 -5.79
CA MET A 249 11.05 -24.58 -4.92
C MET A 249 12.32 -24.17 -5.67
N LYS A 250 12.80 -25.02 -6.59
CA LYS A 250 13.97 -24.69 -7.43
C LYS A 250 13.73 -23.48 -8.32
N LYS A 251 12.51 -23.32 -8.84
CA LYS A 251 12.16 -22.25 -9.80
C LYS A 251 11.70 -20.96 -9.12
N HIS A 252 10.94 -21.06 -8.04
CA HIS A 252 10.16 -19.94 -7.49
C HIS A 252 10.57 -19.53 -6.07
N SER A 253 11.57 -20.17 -5.45
CA SER A 253 12.01 -19.81 -4.09
C SER A 253 12.57 -18.38 -3.96
N ARG A 254 12.91 -17.73 -5.08
CA ARG A 254 13.42 -16.34 -5.12
C ARG A 254 12.45 -15.33 -4.49
N ILE A 255 11.14 -15.57 -4.57
CA ILE A 255 10.08 -14.70 -4.02
C ILE A 255 10.05 -14.72 -2.50
N ILE A 256 10.63 -15.74 -1.86
CA ILE A 256 10.58 -15.92 -0.41
C ILE A 256 11.63 -15.05 0.27
N PHE A 257 11.16 -14.10 1.07
CA PHE A 257 12.00 -13.22 1.86
C PHE A 257 11.43 -13.02 3.26
N ASN A 258 12.18 -13.51 4.26
CA ASN A 258 11.80 -13.42 5.67
C ASN A 258 12.46 -12.23 6.41
N GLY A 259 13.24 -11.39 5.71
CA GLY A 259 13.99 -10.27 6.31
C GLY A 259 13.27 -8.92 6.20
N ASN A 260 13.93 -7.85 6.65
CA ASN A 260 13.36 -6.50 6.61
C ASN A 260 13.18 -5.99 5.16
N ASN A 261 11.94 -5.75 4.74
CA ASN A 261 11.66 -5.29 3.37
C ASN A 261 11.94 -3.77 3.17
N TYR A 262 12.24 -3.02 4.23
CA TYR A 262 12.63 -1.61 4.13
C TYR A 262 14.13 -1.39 3.96
N ALA A 263 14.93 -2.43 4.17
CA ALA A 263 16.37 -2.37 4.06
C ALA A 263 16.77 -2.04 2.61
N GLU A 264 17.70 -1.11 2.40
CA GLU A 264 18.22 -0.81 1.06
C GLU A 264 18.87 -2.04 0.43
N GLU A 265 19.48 -2.87 1.27
CA GLU A 265 20.06 -4.17 0.89
C GLU A 265 19.01 -5.11 0.29
N TRP A 266 17.74 -5.01 0.73
CA TRP A 266 16.66 -5.81 0.14
C TRP A 266 16.35 -5.35 -1.28
N VAL A 267 16.39 -4.05 -1.57
CA VAL A 267 16.13 -3.53 -2.93
C VAL A 267 17.17 -4.08 -3.92
N ILE A 268 18.45 -4.04 -3.53
CA ILE A 268 19.57 -4.56 -4.33
C ILE A 268 19.44 -6.08 -4.50
N GLU A 269 19.14 -6.80 -3.43
CA GLU A 269 19.00 -8.26 -3.45
C GLU A 269 17.78 -8.72 -4.26
N ALA A 270 16.66 -8.00 -4.18
CA ALA A 270 15.45 -8.28 -4.96
C ALA A 270 15.71 -8.11 -6.45
N GLU A 271 16.41 -7.04 -6.85
CA GLU A 271 16.82 -6.84 -8.25
C GLU A 271 17.76 -7.96 -8.71
N ARG A 272 18.76 -8.35 -7.90
CA ARG A 272 19.65 -9.49 -8.21
C ARG A 272 18.90 -10.80 -8.39
N ARG A 273 17.78 -10.99 -7.67
CA ARG A 273 16.89 -12.15 -7.80
C ARG A 273 15.93 -12.06 -9.00
N GLY A 274 15.87 -10.92 -9.67
CA GLY A 274 14.91 -10.66 -10.76
C GLY A 274 13.48 -10.48 -10.28
N LEU A 275 13.28 -9.94 -9.06
CA LEU A 275 11.97 -9.54 -8.57
C LEU A 275 11.59 -8.17 -9.12
N SER A 276 10.32 -8.00 -9.47
CA SER A 276 9.81 -6.75 -10.05
C SER A 276 9.72 -5.64 -9.00
N ASN A 277 10.04 -4.41 -9.39
CA ASN A 277 9.94 -3.22 -8.53
C ASN A 277 9.25 -2.06 -9.25
N PHE A 278 7.94 -2.18 -9.45
CA PHE A 278 7.13 -1.12 -10.04
C PHE A 278 6.71 -0.10 -8.99
N LYS A 279 7.48 0.98 -8.88
CA LYS A 279 7.34 1.97 -7.79
C LYS A 279 5.99 2.67 -7.82
N THR A 280 5.49 3.03 -9.00
CA THR A 280 4.23 3.77 -9.15
C THR A 280 3.15 2.95 -9.84
N ALA A 281 1.90 3.41 -9.69
CA ALA A 281 0.76 2.86 -10.40
C ALA A 281 0.96 2.90 -11.92
N VAL A 282 1.47 4.02 -12.44
CA VAL A 282 1.69 4.21 -13.88
C VAL A 282 2.72 3.22 -14.44
N ASP A 283 3.71 2.82 -13.63
CA ASP A 283 4.74 1.86 -14.06
C ASP A 283 4.17 0.45 -14.21
N VAL A 284 3.19 0.06 -13.38
CA VAL A 284 2.66 -1.32 -13.35
C VAL A 284 1.38 -1.50 -14.17
N LEU A 285 0.52 -0.48 -14.26
CA LEU A 285 -0.79 -0.60 -14.91
C LEU A 285 -0.72 -1.10 -16.37
N PRO A 286 0.25 -0.67 -17.20
CA PRO A 286 0.40 -1.19 -18.56
C PRO A 286 0.62 -2.71 -18.65
N HIS A 287 1.12 -3.35 -17.60
CA HIS A 287 1.33 -4.80 -17.57
C HIS A 287 0.03 -5.61 -17.55
N TYR A 288 -1.14 -4.97 -17.38
CA TYR A 288 -2.44 -5.64 -17.57
C TYR A 288 -2.56 -6.33 -18.94
N VAL A 289 -1.94 -5.75 -19.97
CA VAL A 289 -2.04 -6.20 -21.37
C VAL A 289 -0.79 -6.94 -21.86
N ASP A 290 0.08 -7.37 -20.94
CA ASP A 290 1.16 -8.28 -21.27
C ASP A 290 0.59 -9.63 -21.75
N GLU A 291 1.24 -10.24 -22.73
CA GLU A 291 0.74 -11.46 -23.39
C GLU A 291 0.50 -12.61 -22.39
N GLN A 292 1.37 -12.75 -21.38
CA GLN A 292 1.23 -13.74 -20.32
C GLN A 292 -0.04 -13.52 -19.50
N ASN A 293 -0.38 -12.27 -19.20
CA ASN A 293 -1.51 -11.89 -18.36
C ASN A 293 -2.82 -12.02 -19.13
N ILE A 294 -2.86 -11.61 -20.40
CA ILE A 294 -4.02 -11.82 -21.28
C ILE A 294 -4.34 -13.31 -21.37
N LYS A 295 -3.35 -14.15 -21.68
CA LYS A 295 -3.52 -15.61 -21.79
C LYS A 295 -4.02 -16.23 -20.50
N LEU A 296 -3.56 -15.74 -19.34
CA LEU A 296 -4.04 -16.21 -18.04
C LEU A 296 -5.55 -15.96 -17.89
N PHE A 297 -6.02 -14.74 -18.09
CA PHE A 297 -7.42 -14.40 -17.88
C PHE A 297 -8.34 -15.03 -18.92
N GLU A 298 -7.92 -15.10 -20.20
CA GLU A 298 -8.68 -15.76 -21.27
C GLU A 298 -8.82 -17.26 -21.03
N LYS A 299 -7.75 -17.93 -20.57
CA LYS A 299 -7.77 -19.37 -20.23
C LYS A 299 -8.86 -19.72 -19.23
N PHE A 300 -9.11 -18.85 -18.26
CA PHE A 300 -10.12 -19.06 -17.22
C PHE A 300 -11.45 -18.35 -17.52
N ASN A 301 -11.61 -17.74 -18.69
CA ASN A 301 -12.79 -16.93 -19.08
C ASN A 301 -13.15 -15.86 -18.04
N ILE A 302 -12.13 -15.21 -17.46
CA ILE A 302 -12.31 -14.15 -16.45
C ILE A 302 -12.41 -12.79 -17.13
N TYR A 303 -11.50 -12.50 -18.06
CA TYR A 303 -11.50 -11.28 -18.85
C TYR A 303 -11.05 -11.56 -20.29
N THR A 304 -11.56 -10.78 -21.24
CA THR A 304 -11.01 -10.71 -22.61
C THR A 304 -9.87 -9.69 -22.70
N LYS A 305 -9.09 -9.75 -23.77
CA LYS A 305 -8.07 -8.75 -24.08
C LYS A 305 -8.63 -7.31 -24.09
N GLU A 306 -9.79 -7.10 -24.69
CA GLU A 306 -10.43 -5.78 -24.78
C GLU A 306 -10.85 -5.26 -23.40
N GLU A 307 -11.33 -6.15 -22.52
CA GLU A 307 -11.67 -5.80 -21.14
C GLU A 307 -10.41 -5.42 -20.34
N LEU A 308 -9.30 -6.15 -20.50
CA LEU A 308 -8.03 -5.83 -19.84
C LEU A 308 -7.46 -4.50 -20.32
N GLN A 309 -7.52 -4.23 -21.63
CA GLN A 309 -7.12 -2.94 -22.21
C GLN A 309 -7.98 -1.80 -21.64
N SER A 310 -9.31 -1.97 -21.63
CA SER A 310 -10.23 -0.97 -21.08
C SER A 310 -9.96 -0.69 -19.60
N ARG A 311 -9.68 -1.73 -18.81
CA ARG A 311 -9.32 -1.58 -17.39
C ARG A 311 -8.01 -0.81 -17.21
N CYS A 312 -6.99 -1.11 -18.01
CA CYS A 312 -5.72 -0.39 -18.00
C CYS A 312 -5.95 1.10 -18.27
N ASP A 313 -6.65 1.42 -19.35
CA ASP A 313 -6.91 2.80 -19.77
C ASP A 313 -7.71 3.58 -18.71
N ILE A 314 -8.77 2.98 -18.16
CA ILE A 314 -9.59 3.60 -17.10
C ILE A 314 -8.75 3.91 -15.85
N LEU A 315 -7.88 2.98 -15.42
CA LEU A 315 -7.07 3.17 -14.22
C LEU A 315 -5.98 4.24 -14.43
N LEU A 316 -5.38 4.29 -15.62
CA LEU A 316 -4.43 5.36 -15.99
C LEU A 316 -5.13 6.72 -16.05
N GLU A 317 -6.31 6.81 -16.66
CA GLU A 317 -7.11 8.03 -16.64
C GLU A 317 -7.51 8.46 -15.23
N GLN A 318 -7.92 7.51 -14.38
CA GLN A 318 -8.28 7.79 -12.99
C GLN A 318 -7.09 8.35 -12.21
N TYR A 319 -5.89 7.82 -12.45
CA TYR A 319 -4.65 8.34 -11.87
C TYR A 319 -4.45 9.82 -12.25
N SER A 320 -4.49 10.14 -13.54
CA SER A 320 -4.35 11.52 -14.04
C SER A 320 -5.44 12.45 -13.50
N LYS A 321 -6.71 12.01 -13.52
CA LYS A 321 -7.84 12.80 -13.02
C LYS A 321 -7.72 13.10 -11.53
N THR A 322 -7.26 12.14 -10.73
CA THR A 322 -7.05 12.32 -9.29
C THR A 322 -5.98 13.40 -9.05
N LEU A 323 -4.81 13.28 -9.68
CA LEU A 323 -3.75 14.29 -9.55
C LEU A 323 -4.14 15.65 -10.13
N ASN A 324 -4.94 15.68 -11.19
CA ASN A 324 -5.49 16.93 -11.72
C ASN A 324 -6.35 17.66 -10.69
N ILE A 325 -7.27 16.96 -10.01
CA ILE A 325 -8.12 17.54 -8.97
C ILE A 325 -7.28 18.03 -7.79
N GLU A 326 -6.30 17.24 -7.36
CA GLU A 326 -5.39 17.63 -6.27
C GLU A 326 -4.57 18.88 -6.64
N ALA A 327 -4.01 18.93 -7.86
CA ALA A 327 -3.24 20.07 -8.33
C ALA A 327 -4.10 21.34 -8.43
N LEU A 328 -5.31 21.24 -9.00
CA LEU A 328 -6.25 22.37 -9.08
C LEU A 328 -6.66 22.87 -7.69
N THR A 329 -6.93 21.95 -6.76
CA THR A 329 -7.27 22.30 -5.37
C THR A 329 -6.11 23.00 -4.68
N MET A 330 -4.88 22.48 -4.84
CA MET A 330 -3.67 23.07 -4.28
C MET A 330 -3.41 24.49 -4.82
N ILE A 331 -3.61 24.70 -6.12
CA ILE A 331 -3.51 26.03 -6.75
C ILE A 331 -4.56 26.97 -6.18
N ASP A 332 -5.81 26.52 -6.04
CA ASP A 332 -6.90 27.35 -5.52
C ASP A 332 -6.60 27.81 -4.09
N MET A 333 -6.23 26.86 -3.22
CA MET A 333 -5.85 27.11 -1.83
C MET A 333 -4.67 28.09 -1.74
N ALA A 334 -3.62 27.87 -2.56
CA ALA A 334 -2.45 28.72 -2.53
C ALA A 334 -2.75 30.15 -3.02
N LYS A 335 -3.52 30.29 -4.11
CA LYS A 335 -3.88 31.60 -4.69
C LYS A 335 -4.87 32.38 -3.84
N LYS A 336 -5.92 31.73 -3.33
CA LYS A 336 -7.05 32.40 -2.69
C LYS A 336 -6.92 32.53 -1.18
N ASP A 337 -6.20 31.61 -0.55
CA ASP A 337 -6.11 31.59 0.92
C ASP A 337 -4.69 31.94 1.39
N ILE A 338 -3.66 31.23 0.92
CA ILE A 338 -2.28 31.41 1.43
C ILE A 338 -1.71 32.77 1.04
N ILE A 339 -1.68 33.09 -0.26
CA ILE A 339 -1.10 34.36 -0.76
C ILE A 339 -1.75 35.58 -0.07
N PRO A 340 -3.10 35.70 -0.01
CA PRO A 340 -3.73 36.83 0.67
C PRO A 340 -3.43 36.90 2.17
N SER A 341 -3.36 35.75 2.85
CA SER A 341 -3.02 35.67 4.28
C SER A 341 -1.59 36.14 4.56
N VAL A 342 -0.64 35.74 3.72
CA VAL A 342 0.76 36.19 3.78
C VAL A 342 0.85 37.70 3.52
N CYS A 343 0.14 38.23 2.53
CA CYS A 343 0.06 39.65 2.25
C CYS A 343 -0.51 40.45 3.43
N ALA A 344 -1.58 39.96 4.06
CA ALA A 344 -2.20 40.60 5.22
C ALA A 344 -1.25 40.65 6.42
N TYR A 345 -0.52 39.56 6.69
CA TYR A 345 0.47 39.51 7.76
C TYR A 345 1.67 40.43 7.46
N SER A 346 2.18 40.40 6.22
CA SER A 346 3.27 41.28 5.77
C SER A 346 2.90 42.76 5.90
N LYS A 347 1.66 43.14 5.58
CA LYS A 347 1.13 44.49 5.83
C LYS A 347 1.16 44.83 7.32
N SER A 348 0.67 43.94 8.18
CA SER A 348 0.68 44.17 9.64
C SER A 348 2.09 44.41 10.20
N LEU A 349 3.09 43.66 9.72
CA LEU A 349 4.49 43.85 10.12
C LEU A 349 5.05 45.17 9.59
N THR A 350 4.72 45.53 8.35
CA THR A 350 5.14 46.79 7.72
C THR A 350 4.56 47.98 8.47
N ASP A 351 3.26 47.98 8.75
CA ASP A 351 2.57 49.03 9.52
C ASP A 351 3.20 49.16 10.92
N THR A 352 3.57 48.04 11.55
CA THR A 352 4.26 48.04 12.85
C THR A 352 5.63 48.72 12.76
N ALA A 353 6.45 48.37 11.76
CA ALA A 353 7.77 48.97 11.56
C ALA A 353 7.70 50.47 11.26
N LEU A 354 6.75 50.88 10.41
CA LEU A 354 6.53 52.29 10.07
C LEU A 354 6.09 53.08 11.31
N ASN A 355 5.13 52.57 12.08
CA ASN A 355 4.66 53.22 13.31
C ASN A 355 5.77 53.36 14.36
N LYS A 356 6.63 52.34 14.52
CA LYS A 356 7.81 52.41 15.39
C LYS A 356 8.75 53.53 14.96
N LYS A 357 9.07 53.63 13.67
CA LYS A 357 9.95 54.68 13.14
C LYS A 357 9.33 56.08 13.21
N SER A 358 8.01 56.20 13.07
CA SER A 358 7.30 57.46 13.26
C SER A 358 7.34 57.95 14.72
N LEU A 359 7.39 57.04 15.69
CA LEU A 359 7.55 57.39 17.11
C LEU A 359 8.98 57.85 17.44
N SER A 360 9.98 57.13 16.94
CA SER A 360 11.40 57.52 17.05
C SER A 360 12.25 56.81 16.00
N SER A 361 13.16 57.55 15.35
CA SER A 361 14.10 57.01 14.35
C SER A 361 15.04 55.94 14.92
N ASP A 362 15.27 55.96 16.24
CA ASP A 362 16.28 55.13 16.91
C ASP A 362 15.75 53.74 17.28
N ILE A 363 14.43 53.51 17.18
CA ILE A 363 13.84 52.20 17.46
C ILE A 363 14.31 51.19 16.41
N ASP A 364 14.90 50.07 16.85
CA ASP A 364 15.32 49.00 15.94
C ASP A 364 14.09 48.28 15.34
N CYS A 365 14.10 48.14 14.02
CA CYS A 365 13.06 47.47 13.23
C CYS A 365 13.67 46.41 12.30
N SER A 366 14.91 45.98 12.57
CA SER A 366 15.65 45.00 11.78
C SER A 366 14.89 43.67 11.62
N LEU A 367 14.20 43.23 12.67
CA LEU A 367 13.37 42.03 12.68
C LEU A 367 12.21 42.13 11.69
N GLU A 368 11.37 43.16 11.78
CA GLU A 368 10.20 43.34 10.91
C GLU A 368 10.63 43.47 9.44
N ILE A 369 11.68 44.25 9.18
CA ILE A 369 12.23 44.41 7.83
C ILE A 369 12.70 43.05 7.27
N SER A 370 13.40 42.25 8.07
CA SER A 370 13.88 40.93 7.65
C SER A 370 12.73 39.97 7.37
N LEU A 371 11.73 39.91 8.25
CA LEU A 371 10.54 39.08 8.07
C LEU A 371 9.73 39.49 6.83
N VAL A 372 9.47 40.77 6.63
CA VAL A 372 8.74 41.28 5.44
C VAL A 372 9.49 40.96 4.16
N LYS A 373 10.82 41.10 4.14
CA LYS A 373 11.65 40.69 2.99
C LYS A 373 11.50 39.21 2.71
N LYS A 374 11.64 38.36 3.74
CA LYS A 374 11.52 36.90 3.59
C LYS A 374 10.15 36.49 3.10
N LEU A 375 9.07 37.00 3.71
CA LEU A 375 7.68 36.74 3.31
C LEU A 375 7.44 37.19 1.87
N SER A 376 7.89 38.38 1.48
CA SER A 376 7.73 38.88 0.11
C SER A 376 8.43 38.00 -0.91
N SER A 377 9.66 37.55 -0.63
CA SER A 377 10.40 36.64 -1.50
C SER A 377 9.72 35.27 -1.62
N LEU A 378 9.27 34.69 -0.51
CA LEU A 378 8.57 33.40 -0.53
C LEU A 378 7.22 33.50 -1.25
N ASN A 379 6.46 34.58 -1.04
CA ASN A 379 5.17 34.78 -1.69
C ASN A 379 5.31 34.93 -3.21
N ALA A 380 6.34 35.66 -3.68
CA ALA A 380 6.67 35.75 -5.09
C ALA A 380 7.10 34.39 -5.68
N CYS A 381 7.88 33.61 -4.91
CA CYS A 381 8.28 32.26 -5.33
C CYS A 381 7.06 31.33 -5.44
N LEU A 382 6.13 31.40 -4.47
CA LEU A 382 4.88 30.63 -4.47
C LEU A 382 4.05 30.93 -5.71
N ASP A 383 3.88 32.21 -6.08
CA ASP A 383 3.17 32.63 -7.29
C ASP A 383 3.82 32.07 -8.58
N ILE A 384 5.15 32.14 -8.69
CA ILE A 384 5.89 31.54 -9.82
C ILE A 384 5.64 30.03 -9.91
N LYS A 385 5.66 29.30 -8.79
CA LYS A 385 5.39 27.85 -8.77
C LYS A 385 3.95 27.54 -9.14
N ILE A 386 2.99 28.35 -8.70
CA ILE A 386 1.59 28.23 -9.08
C ILE A 386 1.41 28.41 -10.59
N GLU A 387 2.01 29.45 -11.19
CA GLU A 387 1.90 29.70 -12.64
C GLU A 387 2.57 28.60 -13.46
N LYS A 388 3.70 28.07 -12.99
CA LYS A 388 4.35 26.90 -13.60
C LYS A 388 3.41 25.69 -13.59
N LEU A 389 2.80 25.38 -12.44
CA LEU A 389 1.87 24.26 -12.29
C LEU A 389 0.62 24.43 -13.17
N ASN A 390 0.03 25.63 -13.21
CA ASN A 390 -1.08 25.94 -14.12
C ASN A 390 -0.71 25.71 -15.58
N THR A 391 0.48 26.17 -16.00
CA THR A 391 0.97 25.97 -17.37
C THR A 391 1.09 24.49 -17.71
N SER A 392 1.72 23.70 -16.84
CA SER A 392 1.83 22.26 -17.05
C SER A 392 0.47 21.55 -17.03
N LEU A 393 -0.50 21.99 -16.22
CA LEU A 393 -1.87 21.46 -16.28
C LEU A 393 -2.54 21.72 -17.64
N LEU A 394 -2.29 22.88 -18.26
CA LEU A 394 -2.76 23.16 -19.62
C LEU A 394 -2.06 22.29 -20.66
N GLU A 395 -0.74 22.12 -20.54
CA GLU A 395 0.05 21.23 -21.40
C GLU A 395 -0.40 19.77 -21.32
N SER A 396 -0.87 19.32 -20.15
CA SER A 396 -1.35 17.94 -19.98
C SER A 396 -2.46 17.57 -20.97
N LYS A 397 -3.23 18.55 -21.46
CA LYS A 397 -4.31 18.34 -22.46
C LYS A 397 -3.77 17.95 -23.83
N ASN A 398 -2.49 18.16 -24.10
CA ASN A 398 -1.84 17.75 -25.35
C ASN A 398 -1.50 16.26 -25.40
N TYR A 399 -1.72 15.52 -24.31
CA TYR A 399 -1.49 14.08 -24.21
C TYR A 399 -2.84 13.33 -24.12
N PRO A 400 -3.48 12.99 -25.25
CA PRO A 400 -4.78 12.31 -25.24
C PRO A 400 -4.66 10.81 -24.93
N ASN A 401 -3.47 10.22 -25.07
CA ASN A 401 -3.24 8.83 -24.70
C ASN A 401 -3.21 8.69 -23.16
N PRO A 402 -4.00 7.77 -22.55
CA PRO A 402 -4.05 7.61 -21.10
C PRO A 402 -2.69 7.36 -20.43
N LYS A 403 -1.82 6.56 -21.07
CA LYS A 403 -0.50 6.22 -20.53
C LYS A 403 0.43 7.44 -20.55
N GLU A 404 0.59 8.07 -21.71
CA GLU A 404 1.45 9.26 -21.85
C GLU A 404 0.99 10.39 -20.93
N ASN A 405 -0.33 10.56 -20.79
CA ASN A 405 -0.91 11.51 -19.86
C ASN A 405 -0.54 11.20 -18.41
N ALA A 406 -0.75 9.95 -17.97
CA ALA A 406 -0.42 9.52 -16.62
C ALA A 406 1.08 9.63 -16.30
N GLU A 407 1.95 9.34 -17.28
CA GLU A 407 3.40 9.56 -17.18
C GLU A 407 3.73 11.05 -16.98
N PHE A 408 3.13 11.94 -17.77
CA PHE A 408 3.30 13.39 -17.60
C PHE A 408 2.84 13.87 -16.21
N TYR A 409 1.72 13.36 -15.71
CA TYR A 409 1.26 13.68 -14.35
C TYR A 409 2.22 13.16 -13.27
N LYS A 410 2.74 11.93 -13.43
CA LYS A 410 3.71 11.32 -12.52
C LYS A 410 5.02 12.09 -12.46
N ASP A 411 5.60 12.40 -13.62
CA ASP A 411 6.98 12.89 -13.74
C ASP A 411 7.09 14.41 -13.66
N ASN A 412 6.02 15.15 -13.99
CA ASN A 412 6.03 16.61 -14.01
C ASN A 412 5.06 17.23 -12.99
N ILE A 413 3.75 16.97 -13.11
CA ILE A 413 2.74 17.64 -12.26
C ILE A 413 2.96 17.33 -10.78
N LYS A 414 3.15 16.05 -10.43
CA LYS A 414 3.39 15.62 -9.03
C LYS A 414 4.64 16.27 -8.43
N VAL A 415 5.72 16.40 -9.20
CA VAL A 415 6.97 17.05 -8.76
C VAL A 415 6.71 18.54 -8.48
N GLN A 416 6.01 19.23 -9.39
CA GLN A 416 5.68 20.64 -9.21
C GLN A 416 4.74 20.90 -8.03
N MET A 417 3.81 19.98 -7.75
CA MET A 417 2.98 20.05 -6.53
C MET A 417 3.83 19.97 -5.26
N GLN A 418 4.86 19.12 -5.22
CA GLN A 418 5.78 19.03 -4.09
C GLN A 418 6.61 20.31 -3.92
N GLU A 419 7.11 20.88 -5.02
CA GLU A 419 7.83 22.16 -5.00
C GLU A 419 6.96 23.31 -4.46
N LEU A 420 5.70 23.39 -4.89
CA LEU A 420 4.74 24.40 -4.42
C LEU A 420 4.46 24.22 -2.93
N ARG A 421 4.18 22.98 -2.51
CA ARG A 421 3.93 22.64 -1.11
C ARG A 421 5.10 23.02 -0.20
N ALA A 422 6.34 22.76 -0.61
CA ALA A 422 7.51 23.07 0.22
C ALA A 422 7.58 24.56 0.60
N ILE A 423 7.19 25.46 -0.32
CA ILE A 423 7.13 26.90 -0.05
C ILE A 423 5.99 27.23 0.91
N ALA A 424 4.81 26.62 0.72
CA ALA A 424 3.66 26.79 1.60
C ALA A 424 3.97 26.33 3.04
N ASP A 425 4.63 25.19 3.19
CA ASP A 425 5.06 24.65 4.48
C ASP A 425 6.07 25.61 5.15
N GLU A 426 7.00 26.21 4.41
CA GLU A 426 7.92 27.23 4.96
C GLU A 426 7.15 28.50 5.41
N LEU A 427 6.19 28.97 4.61
CA LEU A 427 5.35 30.13 4.95
C LEU A 427 4.56 29.90 6.25
N GLU A 428 4.03 28.69 6.46
CA GLU A 428 3.31 28.30 7.69
C GLU A 428 4.15 28.56 8.94
N THR A 429 5.46 28.29 8.89
CA THR A 429 6.37 28.46 10.05
C THR A 429 6.62 29.92 10.43
N ILE A 430 6.32 30.86 9.54
CA ILE A 430 6.63 32.29 9.70
C ILE A 430 5.35 33.11 9.95
N VAL A 431 4.26 32.76 9.28
CA VAL A 431 3.00 33.48 9.37
C VAL A 431 2.35 33.21 10.72
N SER A 432 1.91 34.27 11.40
CA SER A 432 1.21 34.12 12.67
C SER A 432 -0.09 33.31 12.51
N LYS A 433 -0.40 32.43 13.48
CA LYS A 433 -1.65 31.64 13.54
C LYS A 433 -2.91 32.49 13.39
N LYS A 434 -2.88 33.77 13.75
CA LYS A 434 -4.00 34.71 13.57
C LYS A 434 -4.35 34.94 12.09
N PHE A 435 -3.35 34.89 11.21
CA PHE A 435 -3.49 35.13 9.78
C PHE A 435 -3.51 33.85 8.96
N TRP A 436 -2.88 32.78 9.43
CA TRP A 436 -2.80 31.53 8.70
C TRP A 436 -4.21 30.94 8.48
N PRO A 437 -4.60 30.59 7.23
CA PRO A 437 -5.99 30.27 6.90
C PRO A 437 -6.39 28.83 7.24
N PHE A 438 -5.43 27.97 7.57
CA PHE A 438 -5.66 26.54 7.77
C PHE A 438 -5.33 26.08 9.19
N PRO A 439 -6.01 25.04 9.70
CA PRO A 439 -5.58 24.37 10.92
C PRO A 439 -4.21 23.72 10.70
N THR A 440 -3.35 23.79 11.72
CA THR A 440 -2.05 23.11 11.68
C THR A 440 -2.23 21.60 11.81
N TYR A 441 -1.18 20.83 11.51
CA TYR A 441 -1.21 19.38 11.75
C TYR A 441 -1.47 19.03 13.23
N ALA A 442 -0.99 19.86 14.16
CA ALA A 442 -1.28 19.67 15.58
C ALA A 442 -2.77 19.85 15.89
N ASP A 443 -3.40 20.87 15.29
CA ASP A 443 -4.85 21.08 15.42
C ASP A 443 -5.60 19.88 14.82
N LEU A 444 -5.22 19.40 13.63
CA LEU A 444 -5.95 18.31 12.94
C LEU A 444 -5.80 16.94 13.62
N LEU A 445 -4.63 16.63 14.19
CA LEU A 445 -4.31 15.29 14.70
C LEU A 445 -4.72 15.07 16.17
N PHE A 446 -4.75 16.15 16.97
CA PHE A 446 -4.89 16.05 18.43
C PHE A 446 -6.13 16.79 18.99
N SER A 447 -7.00 17.33 18.15
CA SER A 447 -8.22 18.04 18.60
C SER A 447 -9.49 17.18 18.65
N ILE A 448 -9.38 15.86 18.49
CA ILE A 448 -10.50 14.91 18.49
C ILE A 448 -10.81 14.39 19.89
#